data_AF-A0A832ASM4-F1
#
_entry.id   AF-A0A832ASM4-F1
#
_cell.length_a   1.000
_cell.length_b   1.000
_cell.length_c   1.000
_cell.angle_alpha   90.00
_cell.angle_beta   90.00
_cell.angle_gamma   90.00
#
_symmetry.space_group_name_H-M   'P 1'
#
loop_
_entity.id
_entity.type
_entity.pdbx_description
1 polymer ?
#
loop_
_entity_poly.entity_id
_entity_poly.type
_entity_poly.pdbx_seq_one_letter_code
_entity_poly.pdbx_strand_id
1 'polypeptide(L)'
;MLDIARKSISAIIPDIFRKIKTKISLISKSLDGKILNDPSGDEEFLANVILGTMDANSFLEEIQNFDPRNVILIVANRHDIQKKAVEIGIKCLIISNNAKPSKEIIDLAKKNQVAIILSLYGSFATAGLVEWSAPIFTIADKNPSVVQEGEFVKDITEKVYSSKNRAVIVLNPLGNIRGIITRTDIIKYSKRTVILIDHSDSVNAPEGIFDSEVLEIIDHHRLGDIKTSSLTRYRIEPFGATTTIIADELLTHNVTPDKKIALLLASGIIVNTLFLQPEKTSSYDIKMLEWLCSVANIDYQTFALQIKNIINT
;
A
#
# COMPACT_ATOMS: atom_id res chain seq x y z
N MET A 1 7.36 2.99 -8.38
CA MET A 1 6.97 1.86 -9.25
C MET A 1 8.04 1.70 -10.33
N LEU A 2 8.23 0.49 -10.86
CA LEU A 2 9.28 0.18 -11.83
C LEU A 2 8.86 0.55 -13.26
N ASP A 3 9.64 1.38 -13.94
CA ASP A 3 9.44 1.68 -15.37
C ASP A 3 10.24 0.68 -16.25
N ILE A 4 9.81 -0.58 -16.18
CA ILE A 4 10.39 -1.72 -16.91
C ILE A 4 10.34 -1.46 -18.42
N ALA A 5 9.23 -0.90 -18.91
CA ALA A 5 9.03 -0.61 -20.33
C ALA A 5 10.05 0.40 -20.86
N ARG A 6 10.27 1.51 -20.14
CA ARG A 6 11.29 2.48 -20.51
C ARG A 6 12.69 1.88 -20.49
N LYS A 7 13.01 1.05 -19.49
CA LYS A 7 14.32 0.35 -19.44
C LYS A 7 14.47 -0.58 -20.64
N SER A 8 13.48 -1.40 -20.96
CA SER A 8 13.49 -2.30 -22.12
C SER A 8 13.65 -1.56 -23.44
N ILE A 9 12.95 -0.43 -23.64
CA ILE A 9 13.06 0.39 -24.86
C ILE A 9 14.43 1.06 -24.94
N SER A 10 14.94 1.60 -23.83
CA SER A 10 16.24 2.27 -23.79
C SER A 10 17.41 1.34 -24.15
N ALA A 11 17.28 0.03 -23.87
CA ALA A 11 18.30 -0.96 -24.18
C ALA A 11 18.44 -1.29 -25.68
N ILE A 12 17.46 -0.86 -26.50
CA ILE A 12 17.41 -1.09 -27.95
C ILE A 12 17.95 0.14 -28.72
N ILE A 13 18.12 1.29 -28.07
CA ILE A 13 18.59 2.53 -28.71
C ILE A 13 20.09 2.40 -29.05
N PRO A 14 20.47 2.45 -30.35
CA PRO A 14 21.82 2.11 -30.82
C PRO A 14 22.97 2.97 -30.26
N ASP A 15 22.70 4.24 -29.94
CA ASP A 15 23.74 5.23 -29.59
C ASP A 15 24.00 5.37 -28.09
N ILE A 16 23.24 4.66 -27.26
CA ILE A 16 23.49 4.60 -25.82
C ILE A 16 24.30 3.34 -25.58
N PHE A 17 25.63 3.47 -25.53
CA PHE A 17 26.51 2.42 -25.02
C PHE A 17 25.83 1.73 -23.83
N ARG A 18 25.71 0.39 -23.90
CA ARG A 18 25.01 -0.45 -22.92
C ARG A 18 25.75 -0.46 -21.59
N LYS A 19 25.63 0.67 -20.89
CA LYS A 19 26.17 0.91 -19.57
C LYS A 19 25.19 0.40 -18.53
N ILE A 20 25.57 -0.66 -17.83
CA ILE A 20 24.77 -1.24 -16.77
C ILE A 20 25.53 -1.22 -15.46
N LYS A 21 24.91 -0.74 -14.39
CA LYS A 21 25.47 -0.89 -13.05
C LYS A 21 25.09 -2.28 -12.55
N THR A 22 26.05 -3.14 -12.23
CA THR A 22 25.80 -4.55 -11.90
C THR A 22 26.92 -5.17 -11.05
N LYS A 23 26.78 -6.46 -10.72
CA LYS A 23 27.76 -7.32 -10.04
C LYS A 23 27.90 -8.64 -10.80
N ILE A 24 29.04 -9.32 -10.70
CA ILE A 24 29.25 -10.65 -11.30
C ILE A 24 28.21 -11.66 -10.79
N SER A 25 27.90 -11.61 -9.48
CA SER A 25 26.88 -12.44 -8.84
C SER A 25 25.48 -12.25 -9.46
N LEU A 26 25.08 -11.01 -9.74
CA LEU A 26 23.79 -10.70 -10.36
C LEU A 26 23.75 -11.13 -11.83
N ILE A 27 24.83 -10.94 -12.58
CA ILE A 27 24.92 -11.41 -13.97
C ILE A 27 24.79 -12.93 -14.02
N SER A 28 25.54 -13.64 -13.17
CA SER A 28 25.47 -15.10 -13.09
C SER A 28 24.06 -15.56 -12.75
N LYS A 29 23.37 -14.89 -11.83
CA LYS A 29 21.99 -15.21 -11.47
C LYS A 29 21.01 -14.96 -12.62
N SER A 30 21.14 -13.84 -13.34
CA SER A 30 20.28 -13.53 -14.50
C SER A 30 20.46 -14.52 -15.66
N LEU A 31 21.64 -15.13 -15.75
CA LEU A 31 21.98 -16.08 -16.82
C LEU A 31 21.80 -17.54 -16.43
N ASP A 32 21.38 -17.85 -15.19
CA ASP A 32 21.55 -19.17 -14.59
C ASP A 32 22.96 -19.75 -14.88
N GLY A 33 23.94 -18.86 -14.91
CA GLY A 33 25.28 -19.11 -15.41
C GLY A 33 26.16 -19.74 -14.34
N LYS A 34 27.14 -20.53 -14.79
CA LYS A 34 28.16 -21.09 -13.90
C LYS A 34 29.38 -20.17 -13.88
N ILE A 35 29.70 -19.63 -12.71
CA ILE A 35 30.96 -18.91 -12.49
C ILE A 35 32.12 -19.91 -12.53
N LEU A 36 33.08 -19.69 -13.43
CA LEU A 36 34.31 -20.49 -13.54
C LEU A 36 35.50 -19.79 -12.87
N ASN A 37 35.46 -18.46 -12.81
CA ASN A 37 36.40 -17.62 -12.08
C ASN A 37 35.68 -16.33 -11.68
N ASP A 38 35.85 -15.87 -10.43
CA ASP A 38 35.38 -14.56 -10.00
C ASP A 38 36.37 -13.96 -8.98
N PRO A 39 37.30 -13.12 -9.44
CA PRO A 39 38.26 -12.44 -8.58
C PRO A 39 37.68 -11.19 -7.91
N SER A 40 36.54 -10.67 -8.40
CA SER A 40 35.94 -9.42 -7.93
C SER A 40 34.96 -9.62 -6.78
N GLY A 41 34.39 -10.81 -6.65
CA GLY A 41 33.37 -11.11 -5.64
C GLY A 41 32.12 -10.24 -5.81
N ASP A 42 31.59 -9.70 -4.72
CA ASP A 42 30.31 -8.98 -4.71
C ASP A 42 30.44 -7.44 -4.93
N GLU A 43 31.48 -7.02 -5.66
CA GLU A 43 31.74 -5.62 -6.01
C GLU A 43 30.78 -5.10 -7.11
N GLU A 44 30.22 -3.90 -6.92
CA GLU A 44 29.45 -3.19 -7.95
C GLU A 44 30.36 -2.46 -8.95
N PHE A 45 30.05 -2.56 -10.24
CA PHE A 45 30.75 -1.82 -11.28
C PHE A 45 29.80 -1.33 -12.38
N LEU A 46 30.27 -0.37 -13.18
CA LEU A 46 29.57 0.12 -14.36
C LEU A 46 30.13 -0.59 -15.59
N ALA A 47 29.35 -1.52 -16.15
CA ALA A 47 29.77 -2.37 -17.24
C ALA A 47 29.41 -1.77 -18.61
N ASN A 48 30.32 -1.84 -19.58
CA ASN A 48 30.06 -1.71 -21.01
C ASN A 48 29.96 -3.12 -21.59
N VAL A 49 28.80 -3.48 -22.15
CA VAL A 49 28.57 -4.81 -22.72
C VAL A 49 28.96 -4.81 -24.20
N ILE A 50 29.89 -5.69 -24.58
CA ILE A 50 30.37 -5.89 -25.95
C ILE A 50 30.00 -7.30 -26.41
N LEU A 51 29.50 -7.42 -27.65
CA LEU A 51 29.25 -8.69 -28.31
C LEU A 51 30.45 -9.04 -29.21
N GLY A 52 31.09 -10.19 -28.96
CA GLY A 52 32.24 -10.68 -29.74
C GLY A 52 31.85 -11.23 -31.11
N THR A 53 31.21 -10.40 -31.95
CA THR A 53 30.75 -10.77 -33.30
C THR A 53 31.78 -10.45 -34.39
N MET A 54 32.64 -9.47 -34.16
CA MET A 54 33.70 -9.06 -35.10
C MET A 54 34.96 -9.92 -34.97
N ASP A 55 35.93 -9.79 -35.87
CA ASP A 55 37.19 -10.50 -35.77
C ASP A 55 38.13 -9.95 -34.67
N ALA A 56 39.21 -10.67 -34.41
CA ALA A 56 40.10 -10.38 -33.30
C ALA A 56 40.90 -9.08 -33.46
N ASN A 57 41.06 -8.52 -34.66
CA ASN A 57 41.72 -7.23 -34.86
C ASN A 57 40.73 -6.09 -34.65
N SER A 58 39.54 -6.18 -35.25
CA SER A 58 38.47 -5.20 -34.99
C SER A 58 38.09 -5.13 -33.51
N PHE A 59 38.07 -6.26 -32.79
CA PHE A 59 37.82 -6.25 -31.34
C PHE A 59 38.90 -5.46 -30.56
N LEU A 60 40.16 -5.55 -30.98
CA LEU A 60 41.26 -4.79 -30.35
C LEU A 60 41.13 -3.28 -30.61
N GLU A 61 40.64 -2.89 -31.77
CA GLU A 61 40.35 -1.48 -32.09
C GLU A 61 39.14 -0.97 -31.30
N GLU A 62 38.07 -1.77 -31.20
CA GLU A 62 36.86 -1.40 -30.47
C GLU A 62 37.12 -1.21 -28.97
N ILE A 63 37.83 -2.17 -28.34
CA ILE A 63 38.06 -2.16 -26.89
C ILE A 63 38.94 -0.99 -26.43
N GLN A 64 39.76 -0.40 -27.31
CA GLN A 64 40.56 0.79 -26.99
C GLN A 64 39.71 2.01 -26.59
N ASN A 65 38.42 2.02 -26.96
CA ASN A 65 37.50 3.09 -26.61
C ASN A 65 36.94 2.97 -25.17
N PHE A 66 37.30 1.93 -24.42
CA PHE A 66 36.77 1.63 -23.10
C PHE A 66 37.88 1.34 -22.08
N ASP A 67 37.60 1.55 -20.79
CA ASP A 67 38.42 0.98 -19.72
C ASP A 67 38.13 -0.53 -19.63
N PRO A 68 39.10 -1.42 -19.87
CA PRO A 68 38.89 -2.87 -19.83
C PRO A 68 38.26 -3.37 -18.52
N ARG A 69 38.59 -2.72 -17.39
CA ARG A 69 38.07 -3.08 -16.07
C ARG A 69 36.57 -2.82 -15.90
N ASN A 70 35.96 -2.19 -16.90
CA ASN A 70 34.53 -1.95 -17.01
C ASN A 70 33.89 -2.71 -18.19
N VAL A 71 34.61 -3.60 -18.87
CA VAL A 71 34.08 -4.31 -20.06
C VAL A 71 33.56 -5.70 -19.68
N ILE A 72 32.37 -6.01 -20.18
CA ILE A 72 31.82 -7.36 -20.26
C ILE A 72 31.85 -7.80 -21.72
N LEU A 73 32.54 -8.88 -22.03
CA LEU A 73 32.53 -9.47 -23.37
C LEU A 73 31.65 -10.72 -23.39
N ILE A 74 30.70 -10.78 -24.31
CA ILE A 74 29.89 -11.96 -24.59
C ILE A 74 30.40 -12.61 -25.88
N VAL A 75 30.89 -13.85 -25.80
CA VAL A 75 31.43 -14.57 -26.96
C VAL A 75 31.15 -16.07 -26.85
N ALA A 76 31.00 -16.76 -27.98
CA ALA A 76 30.85 -18.22 -28.00
C ALA A 76 32.23 -18.90 -28.04
N ASN A 77 32.44 -19.88 -28.93
CA ASN A 77 33.64 -20.70 -29.06
C ASN A 77 34.84 -20.03 -29.78
N ARG A 78 34.93 -18.70 -29.79
CA ARG A 78 36.04 -17.97 -30.44
C ARG A 78 37.23 -17.81 -29.51
N HIS A 79 38.13 -18.80 -29.51
CA HIS A 79 39.27 -18.87 -28.59
C HIS A 79 40.27 -17.71 -28.77
N ASP A 80 40.43 -17.22 -30.00
CA ASP A 80 41.26 -16.07 -30.34
C ASP A 80 40.82 -14.80 -29.60
N ILE A 81 39.51 -14.53 -29.60
CA ILE A 81 38.93 -13.38 -28.90
C ILE A 81 38.91 -13.61 -27.39
N GLN A 82 38.53 -14.80 -26.93
CA GLN A 82 38.55 -15.15 -25.50
C GLN A 82 39.94 -14.90 -24.90
N LYS A 83 41.01 -15.36 -25.58
CA LYS A 83 42.39 -15.18 -25.12
C LYS A 83 42.77 -13.71 -25.05
N LYS A 84 42.61 -12.96 -26.15
CA LYS A 84 42.93 -11.52 -26.19
C LYS A 84 42.17 -10.74 -25.12
N ALA A 85 40.88 -11.00 -24.94
CA ALA A 85 40.06 -10.32 -23.95
C ALA A 85 40.58 -10.55 -22.51
N VAL A 86 40.99 -11.78 -22.20
CA VAL A 86 41.57 -12.12 -20.90
C VAL A 86 42.98 -11.52 -20.74
N GLU A 87 43.79 -11.45 -21.80
CA GLU A 87 45.11 -10.79 -21.79
C GLU A 87 45.03 -9.29 -21.53
N ILE A 88 44.01 -8.64 -22.10
CA ILE A 88 43.72 -7.20 -21.90
C ILE A 88 43.23 -6.92 -20.47
N GLY A 89 42.71 -7.93 -19.76
CA GLY A 89 42.22 -7.79 -18.40
C GLY A 89 40.82 -7.19 -18.32
N ILE A 90 39.89 -7.64 -19.17
CA ILE A 90 38.49 -7.21 -19.07
C ILE A 90 37.85 -7.61 -17.72
N LYS A 91 36.78 -6.93 -17.31
CA LYS A 91 36.10 -7.27 -16.04
C LYS A 91 35.50 -8.67 -16.06
N CYS A 92 34.81 -9.04 -17.15
CA CYS A 92 34.12 -10.32 -17.24
C CYS A 92 34.02 -10.84 -18.67
N LEU A 93 34.42 -12.11 -18.86
CA LEU A 93 34.19 -12.89 -20.06
C LEU A 93 32.98 -13.80 -19.84
N ILE A 94 31.92 -13.59 -20.62
CA ILE A 94 30.73 -14.43 -20.64
C ILE A 94 30.79 -15.33 -21.87
N ILE A 95 30.84 -16.63 -21.63
CA ILE A 95 30.91 -17.62 -22.69
C ILE A 95 29.53 -18.21 -22.94
N SER A 96 28.97 -17.95 -24.12
CA SER A 96 27.61 -18.36 -24.50
C SER A 96 27.55 -19.79 -25.07
N ASN A 97 26.33 -20.30 -25.27
CA ASN A 97 26.04 -21.62 -25.85
C ASN A 97 26.69 -22.80 -25.09
N ASN A 98 26.96 -22.67 -23.80
CA ASN A 98 27.66 -23.67 -23.00
C ASN A 98 29.01 -24.11 -23.61
N ALA A 99 29.65 -23.23 -24.39
CA ALA A 99 30.95 -23.49 -25.00
C ALA A 99 32.03 -23.48 -23.91
N LYS A 100 32.45 -24.66 -23.42
CA LYS A 100 33.41 -24.74 -22.32
C LYS A 100 34.76 -24.13 -22.74
N PRO A 101 35.31 -23.13 -22.02
CA PRO A 101 36.64 -22.62 -22.31
C PRO A 101 37.71 -23.67 -22.07
N SER A 102 38.85 -23.53 -22.76
CA SER A 102 40.02 -24.35 -22.49
C SER A 102 40.59 -24.04 -21.09
N LYS A 103 41.35 -24.98 -20.51
CA LYS A 103 42.05 -24.77 -19.23
C LYS A 103 43.00 -23.57 -19.31
N GLU A 104 43.66 -23.39 -20.45
CA GLU A 104 44.54 -22.23 -20.72
C GLU A 104 43.81 -20.89 -20.49
N ILE A 105 42.58 -20.74 -20.99
CA ILE A 105 41.77 -19.52 -20.81
C ILE A 105 41.41 -19.33 -19.33
N ILE A 106 41.01 -20.39 -18.63
CA ILE A 106 40.65 -20.33 -17.21
C ILE A 106 41.86 -19.92 -16.36
N ASP A 107 43.02 -20.50 -16.61
CA ASP A 107 44.24 -20.22 -15.85
C ASP A 107 44.78 -18.82 -16.15
N LEU A 108 44.68 -18.38 -17.41
CA LEU A 108 45.01 -17.02 -17.81
C LEU A 108 44.07 -16.00 -17.14
N ALA A 109 42.78 -16.32 -17.00
CA ALA A 109 41.81 -15.45 -16.34
C ALA A 109 42.04 -15.34 -14.83
N LYS A 110 42.47 -16.43 -14.17
CA LYS A 110 42.93 -16.36 -12.78
C LYS A 110 44.14 -15.44 -12.63
N LYS A 111 45.11 -15.54 -13.54
CA LYS A 111 46.32 -14.71 -13.53
C LYS A 111 46.00 -13.24 -13.73
N ASN A 112 45.15 -12.92 -14.70
CA ASN A 112 44.83 -11.54 -15.09
C ASN A 112 43.60 -10.97 -14.36
N GLN A 113 43.08 -11.66 -13.35
CA GLN A 113 41.94 -11.20 -12.53
C GLN A 113 40.67 -10.91 -13.36
N VAL A 114 40.36 -11.78 -14.34
CA VAL A 114 39.18 -11.67 -15.22
C VAL A 114 38.10 -12.65 -14.77
N ALA A 115 36.88 -12.18 -14.52
CA ALA A 115 35.77 -13.09 -14.22
C ALA A 115 35.37 -13.90 -15.45
N ILE A 116 34.95 -15.16 -15.27
CA ILE A 116 34.40 -16.01 -16.33
C ILE A 116 33.06 -16.56 -15.90
N ILE A 117 32.02 -16.32 -16.72
CA ILE A 117 30.69 -16.90 -16.56
C ILE A 117 30.38 -17.77 -17.79
N LEU A 118 29.97 -19.01 -17.55
CA LEU A 118 29.46 -19.90 -18.59
C LEU A 118 27.93 -19.82 -18.63
N SER A 119 27.38 -19.33 -19.74
CA SER A 119 25.94 -19.22 -20.00
C SER A 119 25.47 -20.40 -20.85
N LEU A 120 24.33 -21.00 -20.51
CA LEU A 120 23.68 -22.03 -21.33
C LEU A 120 22.96 -21.44 -22.55
N TYR A 121 22.72 -20.13 -22.54
CA TYR A 121 21.95 -19.44 -23.57
C TYR A 121 22.84 -18.97 -24.73
N GLY A 122 22.25 -18.77 -25.91
CA GLY A 122 22.93 -18.14 -27.05
C GLY A 122 23.28 -16.67 -26.81
N SER A 123 24.15 -16.11 -27.64
CA SER A 123 24.69 -14.75 -27.45
C SER A 123 23.61 -13.66 -27.39
N PHE A 124 22.55 -13.77 -28.20
CA PHE A 124 21.43 -12.82 -28.19
C PHE A 124 20.68 -12.83 -26.86
N ALA A 125 20.25 -14.01 -26.41
CA ALA A 125 19.55 -14.17 -25.13
C ALA A 125 20.45 -13.79 -23.95
N THR A 126 21.73 -14.17 -23.99
CA THR A 126 22.73 -13.79 -22.99
C THR A 126 22.85 -12.27 -22.88
N ALA A 127 22.96 -11.55 -24.00
CA ALA A 127 23.03 -10.09 -23.98
C ALA A 127 21.76 -9.45 -23.38
N GLY A 128 20.58 -9.96 -23.72
CA GLY A 128 19.32 -9.51 -23.13
C GLY A 128 19.26 -9.71 -21.62
N LEU A 129 19.64 -10.90 -21.13
CA LEU A 129 19.62 -11.24 -19.71
C LEU A 129 20.67 -10.50 -18.87
N VAL A 130 21.83 -10.20 -19.45
CA VAL A 130 22.85 -9.36 -18.81
C VAL A 130 22.29 -7.96 -18.48
N GLU A 131 21.47 -7.37 -19.34
CA GLU A 131 20.80 -6.09 -19.05
C GLU A 131 19.88 -6.16 -17.81
N TRP A 132 19.27 -7.30 -17.56
CA TRP A 132 18.41 -7.54 -16.39
C TRP A 132 19.18 -7.80 -15.09
N SER A 133 20.51 -7.85 -15.14
CA SER A 133 21.35 -7.94 -13.93
C SER A 133 21.45 -6.63 -13.15
N ALA A 134 20.92 -5.53 -13.69
CA ALA A 134 20.92 -4.24 -12.99
C ALA A 134 20.12 -4.30 -11.67
N PRO A 135 20.68 -3.86 -10.53
CA PRO A 135 19.97 -3.84 -9.27
C PRO A 135 18.69 -3.01 -9.33
N ILE A 136 17.63 -3.47 -8.66
CA ILE A 136 16.30 -2.86 -8.72
C ILE A 136 16.29 -1.37 -8.36
N PHE A 137 17.14 -0.96 -7.42
CA PHE A 137 17.24 0.43 -6.97
C PHE A 137 17.77 1.36 -8.07
N THR A 138 18.43 0.86 -9.11
CA THR A 138 18.92 1.69 -10.22
C THR A 138 17.79 2.10 -11.17
N ILE A 139 16.68 1.36 -11.16
CA ILE A 139 15.52 1.57 -12.05
C ILE A 139 14.30 2.07 -11.26
N ALA A 140 14.23 1.76 -9.96
CA ALA A 140 13.11 2.17 -9.11
C ALA A 140 12.98 3.70 -9.01
N ASP A 141 11.73 4.17 -9.10
CA ASP A 141 11.38 5.56 -8.81
C ASP A 141 11.85 5.97 -7.41
N LYS A 142 12.59 7.09 -7.36
CA LYS A 142 13.20 7.61 -6.13
C LYS A 142 12.25 8.46 -5.31
N ASN A 143 11.19 8.98 -5.92
CA ASN A 143 10.23 9.87 -5.29
C ASN A 143 8.80 9.31 -5.47
N PRO A 144 8.49 8.13 -4.91
CA PRO A 144 7.15 7.56 -5.01
C PRO A 144 6.15 8.41 -4.22
N SER A 145 4.88 8.39 -4.66
CA SER A 145 3.77 8.96 -3.89
C SER A 145 3.52 8.10 -2.64
N VAL A 146 3.49 8.74 -1.47
CA VAL A 146 3.31 8.08 -0.17
C VAL A 146 2.17 8.71 0.63
N VAL A 147 1.56 7.90 1.50
CA VAL A 147 0.54 8.31 2.48
C VAL A 147 0.85 7.68 3.83
N GLN A 148 0.44 8.33 4.91
CA GLN A 148 0.49 7.76 6.25
C GLN A 148 -0.74 6.90 6.54
N GLU A 149 -0.55 5.87 7.35
CA GLU A 149 -1.64 5.11 7.94
C GLU A 149 -2.56 6.04 8.76
N GLY A 150 -3.87 5.94 8.53
CA GLY A 150 -4.87 6.78 9.17
C GLY A 150 -5.23 8.07 8.41
N GLU A 151 -4.56 8.40 7.30
CA GLU A 151 -4.99 9.50 6.43
C GLU A 151 -6.41 9.26 5.89
N PHE A 152 -7.17 10.34 5.69
CA PHE A 152 -8.52 10.25 5.16
C PHE A 152 -8.52 9.73 3.73
N VAL A 153 -9.52 8.89 3.42
CA VAL A 153 -9.67 8.29 2.09
C VAL A 153 -9.79 9.34 0.99
N LYS A 154 -10.38 10.52 1.29
CA LYS A 154 -10.47 11.65 0.35
C LYS A 154 -9.08 12.14 -0.08
N ASP A 155 -8.17 12.33 0.88
CA ASP A 155 -6.82 12.82 0.61
C ASP A 155 -5.98 11.75 -0.09
N ILE A 156 -6.14 10.49 0.33
CA ILE A 156 -5.51 9.34 -0.34
C ILE A 156 -5.99 9.27 -1.80
N THR A 157 -7.28 9.49 -2.05
CA THR A 157 -7.87 9.46 -3.40
C THR A 157 -7.18 10.47 -4.31
N GLU A 158 -7.05 11.72 -3.89
CA GLU A 158 -6.37 12.76 -4.69
C GLU A 158 -4.92 12.37 -5.02
N LYS A 159 -4.18 11.86 -4.03
CA LYS A 159 -2.79 11.38 -4.23
C LYS A 159 -2.72 10.17 -5.17
N VAL A 160 -3.66 9.23 -5.08
CA VAL A 160 -3.72 8.09 -6.00
C VAL A 160 -3.97 8.56 -7.43
N TYR A 161 -4.91 9.47 -7.65
CA TYR A 161 -5.25 9.96 -9.00
C TYR A 161 -4.16 10.84 -9.63
N SER A 162 -3.42 11.61 -8.83
CA SER A 162 -2.30 12.43 -9.29
C SER A 162 -0.98 11.64 -9.43
N SER A 163 -0.85 10.49 -8.77
CA SER A 163 0.33 9.65 -8.87
C SER A 163 0.53 9.11 -10.29
N LYS A 164 1.78 9.06 -10.76
CA LYS A 164 2.15 8.51 -12.08
C LYS A 164 1.62 7.11 -12.32
N ASN A 165 1.50 6.34 -11.26
CA ASN A 165 1.23 4.92 -11.31
C ASN A 165 -0.15 4.53 -10.79
N ARG A 166 -1.02 5.51 -10.50
CA ARG A 166 -2.36 5.28 -9.95
C ARG A 166 -2.34 4.43 -8.67
N ALA A 167 -1.28 4.59 -7.89
CA ALA A 167 -1.05 3.87 -6.65
C ALA A 167 -0.12 4.67 -5.73
N VAL A 168 -0.34 4.53 -4.43
CA VAL A 168 0.47 5.14 -3.37
C VAL A 168 0.99 4.07 -2.42
N ILE A 169 2.13 4.34 -1.80
CA ILE A 169 2.69 3.49 -0.74
C ILE A 169 2.17 3.98 0.60
N VAL A 170 1.67 3.06 1.42
CA VAL A 170 1.22 3.37 2.79
C VAL A 170 2.37 3.13 3.74
N LEU A 171 2.70 4.14 4.54
CA LEU A 171 3.69 4.07 5.59
C LEU A 171 3.00 4.02 6.95
N ASN A 172 3.56 3.26 7.88
CA ASN A 172 3.16 3.34 9.27
C ASN A 172 3.80 4.56 9.96
N PRO A 173 3.43 4.90 11.21
CA PRO A 173 4.01 6.04 11.93
C PRO A 173 5.54 5.97 12.16
N LEU A 174 6.14 4.78 12.03
CA LEU A 174 7.60 4.58 12.13
C LEU A 174 8.32 4.75 10.78
N GLY A 175 7.60 5.03 9.70
CA GLY A 175 8.14 5.17 8.34
C GLY A 175 8.33 3.85 7.58
N ASN A 176 7.88 2.72 8.15
CA ASN A 176 7.96 1.42 7.47
C ASN A 176 6.80 1.25 6.49
N ILE A 177 7.06 0.55 5.38
CA ILE A 177 6.04 0.23 4.38
C ILE A 177 5.02 -0.73 5.00
N ARG A 178 3.76 -0.29 5.07
CA ARG A 178 2.63 -1.12 5.51
C ARG A 178 1.94 -1.82 4.33
N GLY A 179 1.91 -1.17 3.17
CA GLY A 179 1.27 -1.72 1.97
C GLY A 179 1.19 -0.71 0.83
N ILE A 180 0.28 -0.97 -0.09
CA ILE A 180 -0.03 -0.09 -1.22
C ILE A 180 -1.54 0.10 -1.33
N ILE A 181 -1.97 1.28 -1.79
CA ILE A 181 -3.35 1.55 -2.17
C ILE A 181 -3.37 1.91 -3.64
N THR A 182 -4.21 1.25 -4.40
CA THR A 182 -4.39 1.47 -5.83
C THR A 182 -5.72 2.16 -6.13
N ARG A 183 -5.86 2.65 -7.36
CA ARG A 183 -7.15 3.18 -7.85
C ARG A 183 -8.29 2.17 -7.70
N THR A 184 -8.04 0.88 -7.89
CA THR A 184 -9.07 -0.16 -7.75
C THR A 184 -9.55 -0.28 -6.31
N ASP A 185 -8.66 -0.10 -5.34
CA ASP A 185 -9.01 -0.14 -3.91
C ASP A 185 -9.90 1.05 -3.54
N ILE A 186 -9.60 2.23 -4.09
CA ILE A 186 -10.46 3.42 -3.93
C ILE A 186 -11.85 3.20 -4.52
N ILE A 187 -11.96 2.56 -5.69
CA ILE A 187 -13.27 2.27 -6.32
C ILE A 187 -14.08 1.26 -5.52
N LYS A 188 -13.41 0.27 -4.91
CA LYS A 188 -14.05 -0.76 -4.09
C LYS A 188 -14.36 -0.31 -2.66
N TYR A 189 -13.86 0.85 -2.25
CA TYR A 189 -14.06 1.36 -0.90
C TYR A 189 -15.55 1.60 -0.64
N SER A 190 -16.11 0.84 0.31
CA SER A 190 -17.44 1.09 0.85
C SER A 190 -17.37 2.21 1.88
N LYS A 191 -18.31 3.14 1.80
CA LYS A 191 -18.47 4.17 2.83
C LYS A 191 -18.71 3.53 4.19
N ARG A 192 -18.36 4.26 5.25
CA ARG A 192 -18.71 3.84 6.61
C ARG A 192 -20.21 3.97 6.81
N THR A 193 -20.84 2.91 7.28
CA THR A 193 -22.27 2.91 7.63
C THR A 193 -22.47 3.46 9.03
N VAL A 194 -23.42 4.38 9.21
CA VAL A 194 -23.70 5.03 10.50
C VAL A 194 -25.19 5.15 10.77
N ILE A 195 -25.55 5.27 12.06
CA ILE A 195 -26.89 5.62 12.53
C ILE A 195 -26.76 6.90 13.35
N LEU A 196 -27.59 7.90 13.07
CA LEU A 196 -27.62 9.14 13.84
C LEU A 196 -28.67 9.04 14.94
N ILE A 197 -28.30 9.48 16.13
CA ILE A 197 -29.14 9.46 17.32
C ILE A 197 -29.18 10.89 17.87
N ASP A 198 -30.38 11.37 18.21
CA ASP A 198 -30.64 12.65 18.91
C ASP A 198 -30.36 13.92 18.10
N HIS A 199 -30.00 13.78 16.82
CA HIS A 199 -29.84 14.91 15.92
C HIS A 199 -30.08 14.50 14.48
N SER A 200 -30.58 15.46 13.71
CA SER A 200 -30.81 15.35 12.27
C SER A 200 -30.36 16.59 11.50
N ASP A 201 -29.69 17.53 12.19
CA ASP A 201 -29.13 18.75 11.62
C ASP A 201 -27.61 18.65 11.38
N SER A 202 -27.16 19.29 10.32
CA SER A 202 -25.78 19.26 9.84
C SER A 202 -24.80 20.00 10.75
N VAL A 203 -25.29 20.93 11.58
CA VAL A 203 -24.47 21.74 12.50
C VAL A 203 -24.00 20.90 13.68
N ASN A 204 -24.85 19.99 14.17
CA ASN A 204 -24.53 19.06 15.25
C ASN A 204 -23.91 17.74 14.75
N ALA A 205 -23.85 17.53 13.43
CA ALA A 205 -23.36 16.28 12.86
C ALA A 205 -21.83 16.15 12.93
N PRO A 206 -21.31 14.92 13.11
CA PRO A 206 -19.86 14.69 13.11
C PRO A 206 -19.23 14.94 11.73
N GLU A 207 -17.94 15.25 11.75
CA GLU A 207 -17.15 15.39 10.52
C GLU A 207 -17.20 14.09 9.69
N GLY A 208 -17.40 14.24 8.37
CA GLY A 208 -17.50 13.11 7.45
C GLY A 208 -18.88 12.46 7.39
N ILE A 209 -19.93 13.04 7.98
CA ILE A 209 -21.30 12.51 7.87
C ILE A 209 -21.77 12.41 6.40
N PHE A 210 -21.42 13.40 5.57
CA PHE A 210 -21.78 13.42 4.15
C PHE A 210 -20.95 12.44 3.30
N ASP A 211 -19.81 11.99 3.83
CA ASP A 211 -18.97 10.94 3.25
C ASP A 211 -19.34 9.54 3.74
N SER A 212 -20.27 9.46 4.70
CA SER A 212 -20.77 8.21 5.28
C SER A 212 -22.08 7.77 4.62
N GLU A 213 -22.45 6.52 4.85
CA GLU A 213 -23.76 5.98 4.50
C GLU A 213 -24.64 5.96 5.75
N VAL A 214 -25.55 6.91 5.85
CA VAL A 214 -26.49 6.98 6.98
C VAL A 214 -27.60 5.98 6.71
N LEU A 215 -27.76 5.00 7.61
CA LEU A 215 -28.77 3.95 7.48
C LEU A 215 -30.07 4.32 8.18
N GLU A 216 -29.95 5.00 9.31
CA GLU A 216 -31.08 5.39 10.14
C GLU A 216 -30.80 6.69 10.90
N ILE A 217 -31.87 7.45 11.14
CA ILE A 217 -31.87 8.66 11.96
C ILE A 217 -33.01 8.51 12.98
N ILE A 218 -32.65 8.47 14.26
CA ILE A 218 -33.59 8.40 15.39
C ILE A 218 -33.44 9.70 16.18
N ASP A 219 -34.48 10.51 16.20
CA ASP A 219 -34.42 11.86 16.78
C ASP A 219 -35.76 12.21 17.46
N HIS A 220 -35.72 13.11 18.43
CA HIS A 220 -36.92 13.66 19.05
C HIS A 220 -37.05 15.17 18.86
N HIS A 221 -36.06 15.79 18.21
CA HIS A 221 -36.08 17.18 17.81
C HIS A 221 -36.90 17.39 16.52
N ARG A 222 -36.93 18.64 16.06
CA ARG A 222 -37.48 18.95 14.73
C ARG A 222 -36.58 18.33 13.67
N LEU A 223 -37.19 17.87 12.58
CA LEU A 223 -36.45 17.38 11.41
C LEU A 223 -35.42 18.42 10.94
N GLY A 224 -34.15 18.03 10.93
CA GLY A 224 -33.03 18.85 10.46
C GLY A 224 -32.80 18.78 8.95
N ASP A 225 -31.62 19.21 8.51
CA ASP A 225 -31.24 19.40 7.10
C ASP A 225 -30.32 18.29 6.53
N ILE A 226 -30.02 17.24 7.30
CA ILE A 226 -29.23 16.10 6.80
C ILE A 226 -30.02 15.34 5.73
N LYS A 227 -29.48 15.34 4.51
CA LYS A 227 -30.00 14.60 3.36
C LYS A 227 -29.10 13.42 3.06
N THR A 228 -29.69 12.24 2.90
CA THR A 228 -28.96 11.01 2.58
C THR A 228 -29.02 10.69 1.09
N SER A 229 -27.97 10.04 0.57
CA SER A 229 -27.91 9.61 -0.83
C SER A 229 -28.53 8.23 -1.07
N SER A 230 -28.72 7.46 -0.01
CA SER A 230 -29.36 6.14 0.04
C SER A 230 -30.74 6.22 0.71
N LEU A 231 -31.51 5.12 0.58
CA LEU A 231 -32.71 4.91 1.38
C LEU A 231 -32.31 4.79 2.85
N THR A 232 -32.89 5.64 3.69
CA THR A 232 -32.57 5.77 5.11
C THR A 232 -33.86 5.70 5.90
N ARG A 233 -33.85 4.97 7.02
CA ARG A 233 -34.97 4.96 7.95
C ARG A 233 -34.96 6.25 8.77
N TYR A 234 -36.05 7.00 8.76
CA TYR A 234 -36.24 8.16 9.63
C TYR A 234 -37.29 7.82 10.66
N ARG A 235 -36.94 7.91 11.95
CA ARG A 235 -37.89 7.82 13.05
C ARG A 235 -37.77 9.06 13.92
N ILE A 236 -38.75 9.95 13.79
CA ILE A 236 -38.82 11.18 14.58
C ILE A 236 -40.14 11.20 15.31
N GLU A 237 -40.09 11.19 16.64
CA GLU A 237 -41.27 11.18 17.50
C GLU A 237 -41.28 12.41 18.40
N PRO A 238 -42.45 13.03 18.65
CA PRO A 238 -42.56 14.18 19.53
C PRO A 238 -42.54 13.76 21.02
N PHE A 239 -41.58 12.92 21.40
CA PHE A 239 -41.34 12.46 22.77
C PHE A 239 -40.37 13.38 23.50
N GLY A 240 -40.34 13.28 24.82
CA GLY A 240 -39.45 14.09 25.66
C GLY A 240 -37.97 13.72 25.51
N ALA A 241 -37.66 12.52 25.01
CA ALA A 241 -36.28 12.07 24.81
C ALA A 241 -36.13 11.07 23.64
N THR A 242 -35.00 11.12 22.93
CA THR A 242 -34.63 10.07 21.96
C THR A 242 -34.48 8.69 22.62
N THR A 243 -34.06 8.62 23.88
CA THR A 243 -33.99 7.35 24.62
C THR A 243 -35.36 6.71 24.85
N THR A 244 -36.45 7.47 24.85
CA THR A 244 -37.82 6.94 24.84
C THR A 244 -38.10 6.19 23.55
N ILE A 245 -37.66 6.73 22.40
CA ILE A 245 -37.81 6.08 21.10
C ILE A 245 -36.99 4.80 21.05
N ILE A 246 -35.75 4.81 21.56
CA ILE A 246 -34.91 3.62 21.64
C ILE A 246 -35.54 2.56 22.53
N ALA A 247 -36.09 2.94 23.68
CA ALA A 247 -36.79 2.02 24.58
C ALA A 247 -38.03 1.41 23.92
N ASP A 248 -38.79 2.21 23.17
CA ASP A 248 -39.93 1.73 22.39
C ASP A 248 -39.51 0.76 21.26
N GLU A 249 -38.40 1.01 20.58
CA GLU A 249 -37.80 0.06 19.61
C GLU A 249 -37.45 -1.27 20.27
N LEU A 250 -36.77 -1.24 21.42
CA LEU A 250 -36.40 -2.43 22.16
C LEU A 250 -37.64 -3.23 22.57
N LEU A 251 -38.64 -2.56 23.14
CA LEU A 251 -39.88 -3.20 23.56
C LEU A 251 -40.66 -3.78 22.37
N THR A 252 -40.77 -3.03 21.27
CA THR A 252 -41.46 -3.47 20.05
C THR A 252 -40.82 -4.71 19.43
N HIS A 253 -39.49 -4.81 19.50
CA HIS A 253 -38.74 -5.96 19.00
C HIS A 253 -38.54 -7.07 20.06
N ASN A 254 -39.23 -6.99 21.20
CA ASN A 254 -39.10 -7.95 22.32
C ASN A 254 -37.66 -8.13 22.83
N VAL A 255 -36.86 -7.08 22.76
CA VAL A 255 -35.49 -7.05 23.29
C VAL A 255 -35.51 -6.46 24.69
N THR A 256 -35.14 -7.27 25.69
CA THR A 256 -34.99 -6.78 27.06
C THR A 256 -33.55 -6.29 27.26
N PRO A 257 -33.31 -5.00 27.55
CA PRO A 257 -31.96 -4.50 27.81
C PRO A 257 -31.40 -5.07 29.12
N ASP A 258 -30.08 -5.12 29.25
CA ASP A 258 -29.49 -5.40 30.56
C ASP A 258 -29.73 -4.23 31.54
N LYS A 259 -29.48 -4.47 32.83
CA LYS A 259 -29.69 -3.47 33.88
C LYS A 259 -28.94 -2.16 33.62
N LYS A 260 -27.73 -2.19 33.06
CA LYS A 260 -26.92 -0.97 32.85
C LYS A 260 -27.49 -0.14 31.70
N ILE A 261 -27.85 -0.79 30.60
CA ILE A 261 -28.49 -0.14 29.45
C ILE A 261 -29.84 0.42 29.87
N ALA A 262 -30.64 -0.35 30.62
CA ALA A 262 -31.94 0.10 31.12
C ALA A 262 -31.81 1.39 31.96
N LEU A 263 -30.86 1.41 32.90
CA LEU A 263 -30.57 2.59 33.71
C LEU A 263 -30.07 3.77 32.89
N LEU A 264 -29.22 3.54 31.89
CA LEU A 264 -28.71 4.60 31.01
C LEU A 264 -29.83 5.23 30.19
N LEU A 265 -30.69 4.42 29.57
CA LEU A 265 -31.83 4.89 28.80
C LEU A 265 -32.81 5.65 29.70
N ALA A 266 -33.13 5.09 30.87
CA ALA A 266 -33.98 5.75 31.87
C ALA A 266 -33.41 7.10 32.31
N SER A 267 -32.10 7.19 32.52
CA SER A 267 -31.43 8.45 32.86
C SER A 267 -31.57 9.47 31.74
N GLY A 268 -31.41 9.05 30.47
CA GLY A 268 -31.60 9.92 29.31
C GLY A 268 -33.03 10.47 29.23
N ILE A 269 -34.05 9.64 29.54
CA ILE A 269 -35.45 10.09 29.59
C ILE A 269 -35.60 11.15 30.70
N ILE A 270 -35.13 10.85 31.91
CA ILE A 270 -35.24 11.75 33.06
C ILE A 270 -34.57 13.09 32.79
N VAL A 271 -33.35 13.10 32.22
CA VAL A 271 -32.59 14.34 32.00
C VAL A 271 -33.22 15.19 30.88
N ASN A 272 -33.56 14.59 29.73
CA ASN A 272 -34.13 15.35 28.60
C ASN A 272 -35.54 15.89 28.89
N THR A 273 -36.31 15.21 29.75
CA THR A 273 -37.62 15.68 30.24
C THR A 273 -37.53 16.71 31.36
N LEU A 274 -36.33 17.22 31.68
CA LEU A 274 -36.06 18.14 32.80
C LEU A 274 -36.56 17.61 34.16
N PHE A 275 -36.24 16.35 34.45
CA PHE A 275 -36.67 15.63 35.65
C PHE A 275 -38.19 15.46 35.73
N LEU A 276 -38.79 15.02 34.62
CA LEU A 276 -40.22 14.73 34.48
C LEU A 276 -41.12 15.97 34.61
N GLN A 277 -40.70 17.11 34.06
CA GLN A 277 -41.55 18.31 34.00
C GLN A 277 -42.75 18.08 33.07
N PRO A 278 -43.98 18.41 33.48
CA PRO A 278 -45.19 18.14 32.68
C PRO A 278 -45.15 18.71 31.26
N GLU A 279 -44.49 19.85 31.05
CA GLU A 279 -44.40 20.51 29.74
C GLU A 279 -43.41 19.83 28.79
N LYS A 280 -42.56 18.93 29.31
CA LYS A 280 -41.47 18.25 28.60
C LYS A 280 -41.62 16.74 28.56
N THR A 281 -42.63 16.20 29.24
CA THR A 281 -42.81 14.75 29.43
C THR A 281 -44.08 14.29 28.75
N SER A 282 -43.96 13.39 27.78
CA SER A 282 -45.09 12.70 27.17
C SER A 282 -45.50 11.47 27.99
N SER A 283 -46.69 10.95 27.72
CA SER A 283 -47.15 9.68 28.31
C SER A 283 -46.28 8.49 27.88
N TYR A 284 -45.65 8.55 26.71
CA TYR A 284 -44.72 7.52 26.22
C TYR A 284 -43.42 7.53 27.03
N ASP A 285 -42.91 8.70 27.40
CA ASP A 285 -41.72 8.82 28.25
C ASP A 285 -41.94 8.13 29.59
N ILE A 286 -43.09 8.37 30.25
CA ILE A 286 -43.44 7.71 31.52
C ILE A 286 -43.55 6.20 31.34
N LYS A 287 -44.29 5.74 30.31
CA LYS A 287 -44.48 4.31 30.05
C LYS A 287 -43.15 3.58 29.81
N MET A 288 -42.26 4.15 29.01
CA MET A 288 -40.96 3.56 28.74
C MET A 288 -40.05 3.62 29.97
N LEU A 289 -40.09 4.71 30.73
CA LEU A 289 -39.34 4.85 31.96
C LEU A 289 -39.75 3.82 33.01
N GLU A 290 -41.05 3.60 33.22
CA GLU A 290 -41.58 2.56 34.11
C GLU A 290 -41.09 1.17 33.71
N TRP A 291 -41.15 0.85 32.41
CA TRP A 291 -40.65 -0.40 31.90
C TRP A 291 -39.14 -0.57 32.14
N LEU A 292 -38.31 0.42 31.79
CA LEU A 292 -36.86 0.38 31.99
C LEU A 292 -36.49 0.25 33.47
N CYS A 293 -37.16 0.99 34.35
CA CYS A 293 -36.95 0.93 35.79
C CYS A 293 -37.37 -0.43 36.38
N SER A 294 -38.43 -1.05 35.84
CA SER A 294 -38.83 -2.42 36.22
C SER A 294 -37.75 -3.46 35.89
N VAL A 295 -37.09 -3.34 34.73
CA VAL A 295 -35.96 -4.20 34.34
C VAL A 295 -34.78 -4.08 35.32
N ALA A 296 -34.56 -2.87 35.84
CA ALA A 296 -33.48 -2.59 36.79
C ALA A 296 -33.88 -2.83 38.27
N ASN A 297 -35.15 -3.17 38.54
CA ASN A 297 -35.76 -3.27 39.88
C ASN A 297 -35.56 -2.01 40.72
N ILE A 298 -35.90 -0.84 40.16
CA ILE A 298 -35.85 0.45 40.86
C ILE A 298 -37.16 1.24 40.68
N ASP A 299 -37.43 2.15 41.61
CA ASP A 299 -38.50 3.13 41.48
C ASP A 299 -38.01 4.35 40.68
N TYR A 300 -38.76 4.74 39.65
CA TYR A 300 -38.36 5.82 38.75
C TYR A 300 -38.43 7.20 39.43
N GLN A 301 -39.33 7.41 40.40
CA GLN A 301 -39.45 8.68 41.11
C GLN A 301 -38.24 8.91 42.02
N THR A 302 -37.87 7.89 42.79
CA THR A 302 -36.66 7.88 43.62
C THR A 302 -35.42 8.08 42.77
N PHE A 303 -35.32 7.40 41.62
CA PHE A 303 -34.17 7.52 40.72
C PHE A 303 -34.07 8.93 40.10
N ALA A 304 -35.18 9.52 39.67
CA ALA A 304 -35.21 10.88 39.15
C ALA A 304 -34.73 11.91 40.18
N LEU A 305 -35.14 11.76 41.45
CA LEU A 305 -34.66 12.60 42.55
C LEU A 305 -33.15 12.43 42.79
N GLN A 306 -32.64 11.19 42.74
CA GLN A 306 -31.21 10.92 42.87
C GLN A 306 -30.39 11.61 41.77
N ILE A 307 -30.79 11.47 40.51
CA ILE A 307 -30.12 12.14 39.38
C ILE A 307 -30.20 13.67 39.55
N LYS A 308 -31.38 14.20 39.91
CA LYS A 308 -31.58 15.64 40.12
C LYS A 308 -30.67 16.21 41.19
N ASN A 309 -30.46 15.48 42.28
CA ASN A 309 -29.58 15.91 43.36
C ASN A 309 -28.10 15.90 42.95
N ILE A 310 -27.69 14.99 42.07
CA ILE A 310 -26.30 14.91 41.58
C ILE A 310 -25.99 16.00 40.54
N ILE A 311 -26.95 16.30 39.65
CA ILE A 311 -26.72 17.29 38.57
C ILE A 311 -26.79 18.73 39.09
N ASN A 312 -27.58 18.98 40.15
CA ASN A 312 -27.72 20.32 40.73
C ASN A 312 -26.73 20.63 41.87
N THR A 313 -25.80 19.71 42.17
CA THR A 313 -24.63 19.94 43.03
C THR A 313 -23.42 20.32 42.21
#